data_AF-A0A959MVA6-F1
#
_entry.id   AF-A0A959MVA6-F1
#
_cell.length_a   1.000
_cell.length_b   1.000
_cell.length_c   1.000
_cell.angle_alpha   90.00
_cell.angle_beta   90.00
_cell.angle_gamma   90.00
#
_symmetry.space_group_name_H-M   'P 1'
#
loop_
_entity.id
_entity.type
_entity.pdbx_description
1 polymer ?
#
loop_
_entity_poly.entity_id
_entity_poly.type
_entity_poly.pdbx_seq_one_letter_code
_entity_poly.pdbx_strand_id
1 'polypeptide(L)'
;MLYHFSDDPDIKVFSPRRIADNPPLVWCIDEEHCVNYFFPRQCPRIIYGKSVNSSAEDIERFFRDTIADKIITIPDYMEEELNSTVIYKYTFSEEVSFLKIRLPVIIVTQMK
;
A
#
# COMPACT_ATOMS: atom_id res chain seq x y z
N MET A 1 -9.73 12.45 0.99
CA MET A 1 -8.46 12.59 1.73
C MET A 1 -7.39 11.79 1.02
N LEU A 2 -6.14 12.25 1.08
CA LEU A 2 -4.99 11.58 0.48
C LEU A 2 -3.93 11.31 1.55
N TYR A 3 -3.12 10.29 1.31
CA TYR A 3 -2.20 9.75 2.32
C TYR A 3 -0.79 9.65 1.78
N HIS A 4 0.20 9.83 2.65
CA HIS A 4 1.58 9.47 2.38
C HIS A 4 2.09 8.60 3.54
N PHE A 5 2.93 7.63 3.21
CA PHE A 5 3.51 6.72 4.19
C PHE A 5 5.02 6.71 4.05
N SER A 6 5.71 6.71 5.18
CA SER A 6 7.16 6.60 5.21
C SER A 6 7.61 5.85 6.46
N ASP A 7 8.67 5.07 6.33
CA ASP A 7 9.49 4.54 7.43
C ASP A 7 10.58 5.54 7.86
N ASP A 8 10.69 6.68 7.19
CA ASP A 8 11.61 7.77 7.53
C ASP A 8 10.99 8.71 8.59
N PRO A 9 11.54 8.78 9.81
CA PRO A 9 11.07 9.67 10.87
C PRO A 9 11.41 11.15 10.64
N ASP A 10 12.33 11.46 9.72
CA ASP A 10 12.92 12.79 9.58
C ASP A 10 12.23 13.67 8.53
N ILE A 11 11.11 13.21 7.96
CA ILE A 11 10.33 14.00 6.99
C ILE A 11 9.60 15.14 7.70
N LYS A 12 10.24 16.31 7.71
CA LYS A 12 9.64 17.57 8.21
C LYS A 12 8.91 18.36 7.13
N VAL A 13 9.34 18.22 5.87
CA VAL A 13 8.80 18.94 4.71
C VAL A 13 8.82 18.02 3.49
N PHE A 14 7.71 17.96 2.76
CA PHE A 14 7.63 17.20 1.51
C PHE A 14 8.16 18.02 0.33
N SER A 15 9.31 17.62 -0.21
CA SER A 15 9.86 18.20 -1.44
C SER A 15 9.25 17.54 -2.67
N PRO A 16 8.59 18.28 -3.58
CA PRO A 16 8.03 17.74 -4.81
C PRO A 16 9.08 17.03 -5.66
N ARG A 17 8.78 15.82 -6.15
CA ARG A 17 9.67 15.02 -6.99
C ARG A 17 9.12 14.90 -8.41
N ARG A 18 10.00 15.06 -9.39
CA ARG A 18 9.66 14.85 -10.80
C ARG A 18 9.73 13.37 -11.14
N ILE A 19 8.66 12.82 -11.72
CA ILE A 19 8.64 11.47 -12.26
C ILE A 19 8.11 11.55 -13.70
N ALA A 20 8.92 11.06 -14.64
CA ALA A 20 8.69 11.20 -16.07
C ALA A 20 8.40 12.68 -16.46
N ASP A 21 7.42 12.90 -17.32
CA ASP A 21 7.12 14.23 -17.88
C ASP A 21 6.17 15.07 -17.01
N ASN A 22 5.79 14.58 -15.83
CA ASN A 22 4.93 15.32 -14.92
C ASN A 22 5.66 16.54 -14.30
N PRO A 23 4.93 17.57 -13.86
CA PRO A 23 5.48 18.59 -12.98
C PRO A 23 5.99 17.95 -11.67
N PRO A 24 6.88 18.61 -10.91
CA PRO A 24 7.26 18.14 -9.58
C PRO A 24 6.03 18.05 -8.67
N LEU A 25 5.80 16.86 -8.09
CA LEU A 25 4.62 16.59 -7.26
C LEU A 25 5.02 15.89 -5.95
N VAL A 26 4.23 16.09 -4.91
CA VAL A 26 4.24 15.23 -3.72
C VAL A 26 3.28 14.09 -3.99
N TRP A 27 3.81 12.86 -4.00
CA TRP A 27 3.03 11.68 -4.32
C TRP A 27 2.27 11.23 -3.09
N CYS A 28 0.96 11.11 -3.26
CA CYS A 28 0.06 10.59 -2.24
C CYS A 28 -0.75 9.44 -2.83
N ILE A 29 -1.34 8.66 -1.94
CA ILE A 29 -2.17 7.51 -2.26
C ILE A 29 -3.56 7.71 -1.66
N ASP A 30 -4.57 7.16 -2.31
CA ASP A 30 -5.92 7.07 -1.75
C ASP A 30 -6.00 6.02 -0.62
N GLU A 31 -7.11 6.05 0.12
CA GLU A 31 -7.36 5.17 1.28
C GLU A 31 -7.29 3.69 0.91
N GLU A 32 -7.83 3.37 -0.26
CA GLU A 32 -8.05 2.04 -0.79
C GLU A 32 -6.69 1.32 -1.03
N HIS A 33 -5.70 2.06 -1.54
CA HIS A 33 -4.36 1.58 -1.85
C HIS A 33 -3.32 1.80 -0.75
N CYS A 34 -3.71 2.37 0.40
CA CYS A 34 -2.80 2.58 1.53
C CYS A 34 -2.07 1.30 1.94
N VAL A 35 -2.72 0.14 1.76
CA VAL A 35 -2.18 -1.19 2.04
C VAL A 35 -0.85 -1.48 1.33
N ASN A 36 -0.60 -0.86 0.18
CA ASN A 36 0.66 -1.00 -0.54
C ASN A 36 1.84 -0.41 0.23
N TYR A 37 1.58 0.41 1.25
CA TYR A 37 2.58 1.20 1.98
C TYR A 37 2.55 0.98 3.50
N PHE A 38 1.88 -0.07 3.99
CA PHE A 38 1.88 -0.43 5.43
C PHE A 38 3.15 -1.14 5.90
N PHE A 39 4.15 -1.26 5.03
CA PHE A 39 5.39 -2.00 5.29
C PHE A 39 6.59 -1.10 5.00
N PRO A 40 7.75 -1.36 5.63
CA PRO A 40 9.00 -0.66 5.36
C PRO A 40 9.26 -0.53 3.87
N ARG A 41 9.84 0.57 3.41
CA ARG A 41 9.94 0.90 1.99
C ARG A 41 10.66 -0.19 1.19
N GLN A 42 11.66 -0.82 1.80
CA GLN A 42 12.46 -1.88 1.16
C GLN A 42 11.86 -3.28 1.31
N CYS A 43 10.77 -3.45 2.05
CA CYS A 43 10.09 -4.74 2.21
C CYS A 43 9.57 -5.24 0.85
N PRO A 44 10.08 -6.36 0.33
CA PRO A 44 9.50 -7.00 -0.84
C PRO A 44 8.09 -7.47 -0.48
N ARG A 45 7.15 -7.24 -1.39
CA ARG A 45 5.75 -7.59 -1.16
C ARG A 45 5.06 -7.90 -2.48
N ILE A 46 4.22 -8.93 -2.46
CA ILE A 46 3.26 -9.20 -3.52
C ILE A 46 1.88 -8.90 -2.95
N ILE A 47 1.10 -8.10 -3.67
CA ILE A 47 -0.26 -7.75 -3.28
C ILE A 47 -1.16 -8.07 -4.46
N TYR A 48 -2.18 -8.88 -4.21
CA TYR A 48 -3.22 -9.18 -5.18
C TYR A 48 -4.59 -9.14 -4.50
N GLY A 49 -5.63 -8.90 -5.28
CA GLY A 49 -6.98 -8.78 -4.77
C GLY A 49 -8.03 -9.26 -5.74
N LYS A 50 -9.22 -9.51 -5.23
CA LYS A 50 -10.40 -9.78 -6.07
C LYS A 50 -10.70 -8.54 -6.89
N SER A 51 -11.03 -8.75 -8.16
CA SER A 51 -11.48 -7.70 -9.07
C SER A 51 -12.86 -8.06 -9.62
N VAL A 52 -13.55 -7.08 -10.20
CA VAL A 52 -14.81 -7.31 -10.92
C VAL A 52 -14.66 -8.29 -12.10
N ASN A 53 -13.43 -8.52 -12.56
CA ASN A 53 -13.11 -9.43 -13.66
C ASN A 53 -12.56 -10.77 -13.18
N SER A 54 -12.44 -10.99 -11.86
CA SER A 54 -11.95 -12.25 -11.32
C SER A 54 -12.95 -13.37 -11.57
N SER A 55 -12.48 -14.49 -12.13
CA SER A 55 -13.34 -15.65 -12.35
C SER A 55 -13.67 -16.35 -11.03
N ALA A 56 -14.77 -17.11 -10.99
CA ALA A 56 -15.10 -17.93 -9.83
C ALA A 56 -13.99 -18.95 -9.53
N GLU A 57 -13.31 -19.46 -10.57
CA GLU A 57 -12.16 -20.38 -10.43
C GLU A 57 -10.96 -19.68 -9.77
N ASP A 58 -10.61 -18.46 -10.17
CA ASP A 58 -9.51 -17.71 -9.56
C ASP A 58 -9.81 -17.38 -8.09
N ILE A 59 -11.05 -16.97 -7.79
CA ILE A 59 -11.47 -16.69 -6.42
C ILE A 59 -11.35 -17.96 -5.57
N GLU A 60 -11.85 -19.09 -6.08
CA GLU A 60 -11.78 -20.38 -5.39
C GLU A 60 -10.36 -20.94 -5.29
N ARG A 61 -9.45 -20.56 -6.19
CA ARG A 61 -8.05 -21.00 -6.17
C ARG A 61 -7.19 -20.18 -5.21
N PHE A 62 -7.35 -18.86 -5.23
CA PHE A 62 -6.46 -17.94 -4.50
C PHE A 62 -7.03 -17.44 -3.18
N PHE A 63 -8.36 -17.49 -2.99
CA PHE A 63 -9.04 -16.96 -1.79
C PHE A 63 -9.84 -18.02 -1.03
N ARG A 64 -9.69 -19.32 -1.34
CA ARG A 64 -10.42 -20.43 -0.70
C ARG A 64 -10.48 -20.31 0.82
N ASP A 65 -9.34 -20.02 1.42
CA ASP A 65 -9.14 -20.11 2.87
C ASP A 65 -9.32 -18.75 3.58
N THR A 66 -9.85 -17.74 2.88
CA THR A 66 -10.02 -16.40 3.45
C THR A 66 -11.24 -15.67 2.88
N ILE A 67 -11.85 -14.83 3.72
CA ILE A 67 -12.89 -13.89 3.28
C ILE A 67 -12.30 -12.55 2.82
N ALA A 68 -10.98 -12.32 2.98
CA ALA A 68 -10.33 -11.07 2.60
C ALA A 68 -10.44 -10.82 1.09
N ASP A 69 -10.46 -9.53 0.71
CA ASP A 69 -10.50 -9.11 -0.69
C ASP A 69 -9.13 -8.83 -1.28
N LYS A 70 -8.11 -8.68 -0.43
CA LYS A 70 -6.70 -8.60 -0.79
C LYS A 70 -5.91 -9.63 0.01
N ILE A 71 -4.83 -10.08 -0.58
CA ILE A 71 -3.81 -10.91 0.05
C ILE A 71 -2.48 -10.23 -0.17
N ILE A 72 -1.69 -10.16 0.89
CA ILE A 72 -0.35 -9.60 0.89
C ILE A 72 0.60 -10.70 1.33
N THR A 73 1.61 -10.97 0.51
CA THR A 73 2.66 -11.93 0.82
C THR A 73 3.97 -11.19 0.94
N ILE A 74 4.68 -11.45 2.03
CA ILE A 74 5.97 -10.87 2.37
C ILE A 74 6.91 -12.01 2.73
N PRO A 75 8.20 -11.95 2.39
CA PRO A 75 9.16 -12.97 2.80
C PRO A 75 9.35 -13.03 4.31
N ASP A 76 9.46 -14.24 4.86
CA ASP A 76 9.56 -14.48 6.30
C ASP A 76 10.77 -13.79 6.94
N TYR A 77 11.87 -13.62 6.19
CA TYR A 77 13.07 -12.95 6.67
C TYR A 77 12.84 -11.46 7.01
N MET A 78 11.69 -10.89 6.67
CA MET A 78 11.31 -9.52 7.03
C MET A 78 10.63 -9.41 8.40
N GLU A 79 10.39 -10.52 9.12
CA GLU A 79 9.67 -10.51 10.40
C GLU A 79 10.25 -9.52 11.43
N GLU A 80 11.58 -9.48 11.59
CA GLU A 80 12.22 -8.56 12.54
C GLU A 80 12.01 -7.09 12.15
N GLU A 81 12.18 -6.77 10.87
CA GLU A 81 11.98 -5.41 10.35
C GLU A 81 10.52 -4.96 10.48
N LEU A 82 9.57 -5.86 10.19
CA LEU A 82 8.14 -5.58 10.34
C LEU A 82 7.75 -5.27 11.79
N ASN A 83 8.36 -5.95 12.75
CA ASN A 83 8.06 -5.77 14.16
C ASN A 83 8.77 -4.56 14.80
N SER A 84 9.88 -4.10 14.21
CA SER A 84 10.70 -3.02 14.78
C SER A 84 10.54 -1.67 14.08
N THR A 85 9.97 -1.63 12.87
CA THR A 85 9.84 -0.40 12.07
C THR A 85 8.53 0.33 12.34
N VAL A 86 8.61 1.65 12.53
CA VAL A 86 7.44 2.53 12.61
C VAL A 86 7.13 3.10 11.23
N ILE A 87 5.89 2.96 10.78
CA ILE A 87 5.40 3.60 9.56
C ILE A 87 4.58 4.83 9.93
N TYR A 88 5.03 5.99 9.47
CA TYR A 88 4.35 7.27 9.65
C TYR A 88 3.30 7.48 8.56
N LYS A 89 2.06 7.81 8.97
CA LYS A 89 0.95 8.15 8.07
C LYS A 89 0.71 9.66 8.10
N TYR A 90 0.83 10.30 6.93
CA TYR A 90 0.52 11.71 6.72
C TYR A 90 -0.79 11.84 5.95
N THR A 91 -1.58 12.88 6.24
CA THR A 91 -2.89 13.10 5.62
C THR A 91 -2.95 14.48 4.96
N PHE A 92 -3.50 14.54 3.75
CA PHE A 92 -3.67 15.76 2.97
C PHE A 92 -5.14 15.93 2.57
N SER A 93 -5.63 17.18 2.60
CA SER A 93 -6.95 17.50 2.04
C SER A 93 -6.89 17.52 0.50
N GLU A 94 -8.01 17.20 -0.15
CA GLU A 94 -8.12 17.17 -1.61
C GLU A 94 -8.13 18.57 -2.25
N GLU A 95 -8.16 19.63 -1.43
CA GLU A 95 -8.08 21.04 -1.88
C GLU A 95 -6.70 21.39 -2.43
N VAL A 96 -5.70 20.56 -2.13
CA VAL A 96 -4.37 20.62 -2.72
C VAL A 96 -4.39 19.66 -3.91
N SER A 97 -4.19 20.17 -5.12
CA SER A 97 -4.36 19.43 -6.38
C SER A 97 -3.49 18.16 -6.45
N PHE A 98 -4.12 17.00 -6.33
CA PHE A 98 -3.49 15.69 -6.40
C PHE A 98 -4.41 14.69 -7.14
N LEU A 99 -3.82 13.87 -8.02
CA LEU A 99 -4.54 12.88 -8.83
C LEU A 99 -4.80 11.60 -8.00
N LYS A 100 -6.06 11.15 -7.95
CA LYS A 100 -6.57 10.03 -7.14
C LYS A 100 -6.53 8.72 -7.94
N ILE A 101 -6.03 7.63 -7.37
CA ILE A 101 -6.25 6.25 -7.85
C ILE A 101 -7.24 5.60 -6.84
N ARG A 102 -7.87 4.45 -7.09
CA ARG A 102 -8.90 3.80 -6.23
C ARG A 102 -8.88 2.26 -6.38
N LEU A 103 -8.61 1.42 -5.35
CA LEU A 103 -8.91 -0.06 -5.24
C LEU A 103 -8.93 -0.66 -3.77
N PRO A 104 -9.80 -1.63 -3.35
CA PRO A 104 -10.24 -1.82 -1.94
C PRO A 104 -9.63 -2.93 -1.08
N VAL A 105 -9.60 -2.65 0.23
CA VAL A 105 -8.77 -3.07 1.40
C VAL A 105 -8.61 -4.60 1.70
N ILE A 106 -7.62 -4.99 2.56
CA ILE A 106 -7.71 -5.94 3.73
C ILE A 106 -6.58 -7.02 3.89
N ILE A 107 -6.10 -7.17 5.15
CA ILE A 107 -5.43 -8.24 5.97
C ILE A 107 -4.25 -9.09 5.44
N VAL A 108 -3.22 -9.19 6.31
CA VAL A 108 -1.98 -10.01 6.21
C VAL A 108 -2.20 -11.38 6.84
N THR A 109 -1.88 -12.45 6.13
CA THR A 109 -1.70 -13.80 6.71
C THR A 109 -0.27 -14.25 6.46
N GLN A 110 0.46 -14.54 7.55
CA GLN A 110 1.76 -15.21 7.52
C GLN A 110 1.57 -16.64 7.01
N MET A 111 2.33 -17.07 6.00
CA MET A 111 2.37 -18.48 5.61
C MET A 111 3.42 -19.20 6.47
N LYS A 112 3.10 -20.42 6.91
CA LYS A 112 4.07 -21.38 7.48
C LYS A 112 4.67 -22.25 6.39
#